data_AF-A0A4S4KDR9-F1
#
_entry.id   AF-A0A4S4KDR9-F1
#
_cell.length_a   1.000
_cell.length_b   1.000
_cell.length_c   1.000
_cell.angle_alpha   90.00
_cell.angle_beta   90.00
_cell.angle_gamma   90.00
#
_symmetry.space_group_name_H-M   'P 1'
#
loop_
_entity.id
_entity.type
_entity.pdbx_description
1 polymer ?
#
loop_
_entity_poly.entity_id
_entity_poly.type
_entity_poly.pdbx_seq_one_letter_code
_entity_poly.pdbx_strand_id
1 'polypeptide(L)'
;MADDPDFTDITDKVLQDEVEHVASHTGRSQYGPDGGGASSCGLAALNCARIVLQREKDGLQGPDLIQAMMRRDMFEDILAICSQWSSSAHLDVDDIYNAPIFAANLTLIWSEYEQPGFKQFQDLLARLQQVSGSSGALILTRPPEIISVLNIHTDSKPVIVTFDSHPRSKHPDGAAFVFHPTLDAAASYLSDLLQFDRQLLADPSLQWQAQLLAHYSAHMFVAKDLPSSSSEFLDTLVAASLEVLALKAEITDLKSRNRMLESDTKHLTAENAQLEARIEDLEEDNRRHIRRATLSGPTPGVKSSSPSTAPRQNPGPSNSITQSVASSSSSKGTLIFRTTELEEDDELFATRIQLEWQEQVDDGAKFAFQRQKEYEEEDELLRSQFESLKQVVPASFKCGICLEEETEFMIARIDPCGHSFCRLVHFP
;
A
#
# COMPACT_ATOMS: atom_id res chain seq x y z
N MET A 1 31.96 8.59 -31.75
CA MET A 1 30.99 9.37 -32.53
C MET A 1 30.33 8.38 -33.48
N ALA A 2 29.33 7.66 -32.97
CA ALA A 2 28.45 6.87 -33.83
C ALA A 2 27.40 7.86 -34.34
N ASP A 3 27.19 7.89 -35.65
CA ASP A 3 26.15 8.70 -36.28
C ASP A 3 24.81 8.40 -35.59
N ASP A 4 24.21 9.40 -34.95
CA ASP A 4 22.85 9.28 -34.47
C ASP A 4 21.94 9.07 -35.69
N PRO A 5 21.04 8.06 -35.66
CA PRO A 5 20.11 7.85 -36.76
C PRO A 5 19.27 9.11 -37.00
N ASP A 6 19.19 9.52 -38.26
CA ASP A 6 18.32 10.63 -38.68
C ASP A 6 16.85 10.20 -38.56
N PHE A 7 16.14 10.75 -37.57
CA PHE A 7 14.74 10.45 -37.27
C PHE A 7 13.76 11.37 -38.00
N THR A 8 14.21 12.22 -38.94
CA THR A 8 13.36 13.24 -39.57
C THR A 8 12.17 12.63 -40.31
N ASP A 9 12.38 11.59 -41.13
CA ASP A 9 11.30 10.90 -41.87
C ASP A 9 10.27 10.22 -40.93
N ILE A 10 10.72 9.72 -39.78
CA ILE A 10 9.83 9.09 -38.79
C ILE A 10 9.03 10.16 -38.04
N THR A 11 9.67 11.27 -37.71
CA THR A 11 9.03 12.40 -37.03
C THR A 11 7.93 12.99 -37.89
N ASP A 12 8.17 13.13 -39.19
CA ASP A 12 7.16 13.59 -40.14
C ASP A 12 5.94 12.65 -40.19
N LYS A 13 6.16 11.33 -40.17
CA LYS A 13 5.07 10.34 -40.13
C LYS A 13 4.25 10.40 -38.84
N VAL A 14 4.92 10.60 -37.70
CA VAL A 14 4.25 10.80 -36.40
C VAL A 14 3.42 12.09 -36.43
N LEU A 15 3.97 13.18 -36.97
CA LEU A 15 3.27 14.46 -37.09
C LEU A 15 2.14 14.43 -38.13
N GLN A 16 2.08 13.44 -39.02
CA GLN A 16 1.04 13.27 -40.02
C GLN A 16 -0.06 12.27 -39.62
N ASP A 17 0.00 11.65 -38.43
CA ASP A 17 -0.92 10.60 -37.94
C ASP A 17 -1.05 9.39 -38.87
N GLU A 18 -0.04 9.11 -39.69
CA GLU A 18 -0.18 8.04 -40.69
C GLU A 18 -0.20 6.66 -40.03
N VAL A 19 0.65 6.44 -39.02
CA VAL A 19 0.82 5.14 -38.36
C VAL A 19 1.28 5.32 -36.90
N GLU A 20 0.86 4.39 -36.03
CA GLU A 20 1.48 4.21 -34.71
C GLU A 20 2.98 3.89 -34.88
N HIS A 21 3.83 4.60 -34.13
CA HIS A 21 5.27 4.37 -34.14
C HIS A 21 5.78 3.91 -32.78
N VAL A 22 6.63 2.90 -32.75
CA VAL A 22 7.24 2.38 -31.52
C VAL A 22 8.75 2.59 -31.59
N ALA A 23 9.27 3.46 -30.73
CA ALA A 23 10.70 3.62 -30.52
C ALA A 23 11.11 2.79 -29.31
N SER A 24 12.02 1.83 -29.50
CA SER A 24 12.57 0.98 -28.44
C SER A 24 14.03 0.65 -28.73
N HIS A 25 14.82 0.43 -27.68
CA HIS A 25 16.24 0.07 -27.78
C HIS A 25 16.50 -1.23 -27.02
N THR A 26 17.24 -2.15 -27.64
CA THR A 26 17.48 -3.47 -27.06
C THR A 26 18.24 -3.41 -25.73
N GLY A 27 17.82 -4.23 -24.76
CA GLY A 27 18.48 -4.35 -23.46
C GLY A 27 18.18 -3.19 -22.49
N ARG A 28 17.18 -2.36 -22.78
CA ARG A 28 16.81 -1.20 -21.99
C ARG A 28 15.46 -1.41 -21.33
N SER A 29 15.40 -2.26 -20.31
CA SER A 29 14.23 -2.40 -19.46
C SER A 29 14.56 -1.96 -18.03
N GLN A 30 13.54 -1.64 -17.23
CA GLN A 30 13.70 -1.57 -15.79
C GLN A 30 14.31 -2.86 -15.20
N TYR A 31 14.18 -4.01 -15.88
CA TYR A 31 14.75 -5.30 -15.49
C TYR A 31 16.15 -5.57 -16.07
N GLY A 32 16.89 -4.53 -16.45
CA GLY A 32 18.23 -4.69 -17.03
C GLY A 32 19.19 -5.50 -16.15
N PRO A 33 20.27 -6.05 -16.74
CA PRO A 33 21.23 -6.92 -16.04
C PRO A 33 21.91 -6.24 -14.82
N ASP A 34 21.93 -4.91 -14.79
CA ASP A 34 22.51 -4.10 -13.71
C ASP A 34 21.47 -3.62 -12.66
N GLY A 35 20.26 -4.17 -12.70
CA GLY A 35 19.25 -4.04 -11.64
C GLY A 35 18.30 -2.86 -11.82
N GLY A 36 17.02 -3.17 -11.99
CA GLY A 36 15.94 -2.42 -11.37
C GLY A 36 15.06 -3.44 -10.68
N GLY A 37 14.78 -3.22 -9.40
CA GLY A 37 13.92 -4.11 -8.63
C GLY A 37 12.53 -4.24 -9.27
N ALA A 38 11.75 -5.24 -8.85
CA ALA A 38 10.38 -5.48 -9.33
C ALA A 38 9.38 -4.31 -9.14
N SER A 39 9.82 -3.17 -8.61
CA SER A 39 8.99 -2.03 -8.21
C SER A 39 9.53 -0.68 -8.69
N SER A 40 10.33 -0.64 -9.76
CA SER A 40 10.91 0.61 -10.29
C SER A 40 10.14 1.24 -11.46
N CYS A 41 9.01 0.66 -11.88
CA CYS A 41 8.18 1.19 -12.97
C CYS A 41 7.64 2.59 -12.66
N GLY A 42 7.16 2.82 -11.43
CA GLY A 42 6.70 4.14 -10.99
C GLY A 42 7.80 5.20 -11.06
N LEU A 43 9.03 4.83 -10.67
CA LEU A 43 10.20 5.71 -10.79
C LEU A 43 10.52 6.02 -12.26
N ALA A 44 10.50 5.02 -13.13
CA ALA A 44 10.73 5.21 -14.56
C ALA A 44 9.66 6.13 -15.19
N ALA A 45 8.39 5.89 -14.88
CA ALA A 45 7.27 6.67 -15.40
C ALA A 45 7.32 8.14 -14.96
N LEU A 46 7.53 8.40 -13.66
CA LEU A 46 7.61 9.77 -13.16
C LEU A 46 8.90 10.47 -13.61
N ASN A 47 10.01 9.74 -13.73
CA ASN A 47 11.26 10.29 -14.26
C ASN A 47 11.18 10.60 -15.76
N CYS A 48 10.43 9.81 -16.53
CA CYS A 48 10.08 10.12 -17.92
C CYS A 48 9.36 11.47 -18.01
N ALA A 49 8.28 11.65 -17.23
CA ALA A 49 7.58 12.92 -17.16
C ALA A 49 8.52 14.08 -16.80
N ARG A 50 9.35 13.92 -15.76
CA ARG A 50 10.32 14.93 -15.35
C ARG A 50 11.27 15.31 -16.48
N ILE A 51 11.91 14.35 -17.13
CA ILE A 51 12.97 14.61 -18.12
C ILE A 51 12.37 15.22 -19.39
N VAL A 52 11.28 14.66 -19.92
CA VAL A 52 10.69 15.13 -21.17
C VAL A 52 10.17 16.55 -21.02
N LEU A 53 9.39 16.82 -19.97
CA LEU A 53 8.84 18.16 -19.70
C LEU A 53 9.94 19.18 -19.37
N GLN A 54 11.03 18.74 -18.72
CA GLN A 54 12.18 19.60 -18.46
C GLN A 54 12.93 19.96 -19.75
N ARG A 55 13.14 19.00 -20.68
CA ARG A 55 13.79 19.28 -21.97
C ARG A 55 12.96 20.25 -22.82
N GLU A 56 11.63 20.13 -22.81
CA GLU A 56 10.74 21.09 -23.46
C GLU A 56 10.97 22.52 -22.96
N LYS A 57 11.10 22.63 -21.63
CA LYS A 57 11.27 23.91 -20.95
C LYS A 57 12.67 24.50 -21.10
N ASP A 58 13.68 23.65 -21.26
CA ASP A 58 15.04 24.06 -21.63
C ASP A 58 15.14 24.51 -23.11
N GLY A 59 14.03 24.46 -23.85
CA GLY A 59 13.88 25.03 -25.20
C GLY A 59 13.81 24.00 -26.32
N LEU A 60 13.84 22.70 -26.01
CA LEU A 60 13.72 21.64 -27.01
C LEU A 60 12.25 21.32 -27.27
N GLN A 61 11.65 21.92 -28.30
CA GLN A 61 10.20 21.86 -28.53
C GLN A 61 9.81 21.14 -29.83
N GLY A 62 8.55 20.73 -29.93
CA GLY A 62 7.96 20.25 -31.18
C GLY A 62 8.69 19.04 -31.79
N PRO A 63 9.04 19.07 -33.09
CA PRO A 63 9.70 17.95 -33.77
C PRO A 63 11.03 17.53 -33.13
N ASP A 64 11.82 18.49 -32.64
CA ASP A 64 13.14 18.21 -32.07
C ASP A 64 13.02 17.43 -30.74
N LEU A 65 11.97 17.70 -29.97
CA LEU A 65 11.65 16.93 -28.76
C LEU A 65 11.25 15.51 -29.10
N ILE A 66 10.40 15.33 -30.12
CA ILE A 66 9.96 14.01 -30.60
C ILE A 66 11.17 13.18 -31.06
N GLN A 67 12.08 13.79 -31.83
CA GLN A 67 13.33 13.14 -32.23
C GLN A 67 14.19 12.76 -31.03
N ALA A 68 14.34 13.66 -30.06
CA ALA A 68 15.10 13.37 -28.85
C ALA A 68 14.47 12.23 -28.03
N MET A 69 13.14 12.11 -28.00
CA MET A 69 12.46 10.99 -27.34
C MET A 69 12.78 9.64 -27.99
N MET A 70 13.05 9.60 -29.30
CA MET A 70 13.42 8.37 -30.01
C MET A 70 14.89 7.98 -29.83
N ARG A 71 15.75 8.93 -29.41
CA ARG A 71 17.18 8.70 -29.24
C ARG A 71 17.48 7.88 -27.99
N ARG A 72 18.60 7.16 -28.06
CA ARG A 72 19.04 6.24 -27.01
C ARG A 72 19.39 6.94 -25.69
N ASP A 73 19.97 8.13 -25.76
CA ASP A 73 20.34 8.93 -24.58
C ASP A 73 19.13 9.25 -23.70
N MET A 74 17.97 9.53 -24.31
CA MET A 74 16.73 9.76 -23.56
C MET A 74 16.33 8.56 -22.70
N PHE A 75 16.37 7.34 -23.26
CA PHE A 75 16.06 6.13 -22.50
C PHE A 75 17.05 5.91 -21.36
N GLU A 76 18.33 6.21 -21.58
CA GLU A 76 19.38 6.10 -20.57
C GLU A 76 19.12 7.07 -19.41
N ASP A 77 18.82 8.33 -19.70
CA ASP A 77 18.51 9.34 -18.69
C ASP A 77 17.26 8.98 -17.87
N ILE A 78 16.22 8.46 -18.53
CA ILE A 78 14.96 8.06 -17.88
C ILE A 78 15.16 6.85 -16.97
N LEU A 79 15.90 5.84 -17.41
CA LEU A 79 16.08 4.60 -16.66
C LEU A 79 17.24 4.66 -15.64
N ALA A 80 18.11 5.67 -15.71
CA ALA A 80 19.27 5.81 -14.81
C ALA A 80 18.90 5.91 -13.32
N ILE A 81 17.69 6.40 -12.99
CA ILE A 81 17.24 6.44 -11.59
C ILE A 81 16.84 5.05 -11.08
N CYS A 82 16.38 4.16 -11.96
CA CYS A 82 15.94 2.81 -11.60
C CYS A 82 17.13 1.94 -11.18
N SER A 83 18.32 2.14 -11.77
CA SER A 83 19.53 1.40 -11.39
C SER A 83 20.11 1.81 -10.03
N GLN A 84 19.77 3.01 -9.56
CA GLN A 84 20.15 3.49 -8.24
C GLN A 84 19.17 3.04 -7.15
N TRP A 85 18.00 2.52 -7.54
CA TRP A 85 16.98 2.06 -6.62
C TRP A 85 17.20 0.59 -6.23
N SER A 86 17.69 0.37 -5.01
CA SER A 86 18.01 -0.97 -4.50
C SER A 86 16.90 -1.63 -3.67
N SER A 87 15.78 -0.94 -3.45
CA SER A 87 14.69 -1.43 -2.60
C SER A 87 13.63 -2.19 -3.42
N SER A 88 13.04 -3.22 -2.83
CA SER A 88 11.87 -3.92 -3.38
C SER A 88 10.55 -3.37 -2.86
N ALA A 89 10.57 -2.23 -2.16
CA ALA A 89 9.35 -1.58 -1.70
C ALA A 89 8.53 -1.11 -2.90
N HIS A 90 7.24 -1.44 -2.91
CA HIS A 90 6.27 -0.82 -3.81
C HIS A 90 6.13 0.64 -3.39
N LEU A 91 6.42 1.56 -4.32
CA LEU A 91 6.22 2.98 -4.10
C LEU A 91 5.00 3.41 -4.90
N ASP A 92 4.04 4.02 -4.23
CA ASP A 92 2.92 4.65 -4.90
C ASP A 92 3.37 5.99 -5.52
N VAL A 93 2.63 6.47 -6.52
CA VAL A 93 3.03 7.68 -7.27
C VAL A 93 3.19 8.89 -6.36
N ASP A 94 2.35 9.02 -5.35
CA ASP A 94 2.42 10.12 -4.37
C ASP A 94 3.72 10.07 -3.56
N ASP A 95 4.15 8.89 -3.13
CA ASP A 95 5.41 8.72 -2.40
C ASP A 95 6.60 9.11 -3.26
N ILE A 96 6.58 8.71 -4.54
CA ILE A 96 7.64 9.05 -5.49
C ILE A 96 7.65 10.56 -5.73
N TYR A 97 6.49 11.17 -5.96
CA TYR A 97 6.37 12.60 -6.22
C TYR A 97 6.87 13.46 -5.05
N ASN A 98 6.64 13.03 -3.81
CA ASN A 98 7.12 13.71 -2.61
C ASN A 98 8.65 13.80 -2.52
N ALA A 99 9.40 12.97 -3.27
CA ALA A 99 10.84 13.10 -3.29
C ALA A 99 11.24 14.46 -3.91
N PRO A 100 12.21 15.20 -3.31
CA PRO A 100 12.54 16.57 -3.71
C PRO A 100 12.86 16.74 -5.19
N ILE A 101 13.45 15.73 -5.82
CA ILE A 101 13.79 15.76 -7.25
C ILE A 101 12.56 15.84 -8.17
N PHE A 102 11.39 15.35 -7.73
CA PHE A 102 10.16 15.42 -8.50
C PHE A 102 9.33 16.63 -8.10
N ALA A 103 9.10 16.86 -6.80
CA ALA A 103 8.36 18.03 -6.29
C ALA A 103 8.97 19.39 -6.68
N ALA A 104 10.27 19.44 -6.96
CA ALA A 104 10.94 20.65 -7.44
C ALA A 104 10.74 20.91 -8.94
N ASN A 105 10.47 19.88 -9.75
CA ASN A 105 10.43 19.97 -11.22
C ASN A 105 9.04 19.78 -11.82
N LEU A 106 8.14 19.13 -11.09
CA LEU A 106 6.78 18.82 -11.52
C LEU A 106 5.76 19.49 -10.60
N THR A 107 4.63 19.87 -11.18
CA THR A 107 3.45 20.32 -10.44
C THR A 107 2.31 19.37 -10.75
N LEU A 108 1.75 18.74 -9.72
CA LEU A 108 0.51 17.97 -9.81
C LEU A 108 -0.68 18.92 -10.02
N ILE A 109 -1.45 18.75 -11.09
CA ILE A 109 -2.61 19.57 -11.43
C ILE A 109 -3.91 18.93 -10.92
N TRP A 110 -4.07 17.63 -11.13
CA TRP A 110 -5.21 16.87 -10.63
C TRP A 110 -4.84 15.38 -10.53
N SER A 111 -5.61 14.67 -9.72
CA SER A 111 -5.58 13.21 -9.61
C SER A 111 -6.99 12.67 -9.69
N GLU A 112 -7.15 11.48 -10.27
CA GLU A 112 -8.44 10.79 -10.31
C GLU A 112 -8.29 9.27 -10.17
N TYR A 113 -9.40 8.63 -9.81
CA TYR A 113 -9.51 7.19 -9.64
C TYR A 113 -10.76 6.71 -10.35
N GLU A 114 -10.60 5.86 -11.37
CA GLU A 114 -11.73 5.42 -12.19
C GLU A 114 -11.56 3.98 -12.68
N GLN A 115 -12.62 3.40 -13.23
CA GLN A 115 -12.57 2.07 -13.83
C GLN A 115 -11.93 2.13 -15.23
N PRO A 116 -11.06 1.17 -15.56
CA PRO A 116 -10.40 1.12 -16.85
C PRO A 116 -11.42 0.77 -17.94
N GLY A 117 -11.39 1.54 -19.03
CA GLY A 117 -12.23 1.33 -20.18
C GLY A 117 -11.91 2.31 -21.28
N PHE A 118 -12.15 1.92 -22.53
CA PHE A 118 -11.87 2.75 -23.70
C PHE A 118 -12.46 4.17 -23.56
N LYS A 119 -13.73 4.27 -23.16
CA LYS A 119 -14.39 5.58 -23.03
C LYS A 119 -13.79 6.43 -21.91
N GLN A 120 -13.50 5.81 -20.76
CA GLN A 120 -12.85 6.49 -19.64
C GLN A 120 -11.48 7.01 -20.03
N PHE A 121 -10.66 6.19 -20.70
CA PHE A 121 -9.35 6.63 -21.20
C PHE A 121 -9.47 7.70 -22.29
N GLN A 122 -10.48 7.64 -23.15
CA GLN A 122 -10.72 8.67 -24.17
C GLN A 122 -11.06 10.02 -23.50
N ASP A 123 -11.98 10.03 -22.53
CA ASP A 123 -12.37 11.22 -21.78
C ASP A 123 -11.19 11.79 -20.97
N LEU A 124 -10.37 10.91 -20.39
CA LEU A 124 -9.14 11.24 -19.67
C LEU A 124 -8.09 11.91 -20.56
N LEU A 125 -7.79 11.31 -21.71
CA LEU A 125 -6.82 11.86 -22.65
C LEU A 125 -7.32 13.16 -23.31
N ALA A 126 -8.64 13.29 -23.53
CA ALA A 126 -9.23 14.55 -23.97
C ALA A 126 -9.03 15.67 -22.93
N ARG A 127 -9.15 15.35 -21.64
CA ARG A 127 -8.85 16.30 -20.55
C ARG A 127 -7.37 16.66 -20.48
N LEU A 128 -6.48 15.69 -20.68
CA LEU A 128 -5.03 15.91 -20.80
C LEU A 128 -4.71 16.93 -21.91
N GLN A 129 -5.40 16.86 -23.05
CA GLN A 129 -5.22 17.82 -24.15
C GLN A 129 -5.77 19.23 -23.88
N GLN A 130 -6.70 19.38 -22.93
CA GLN A 130 -7.28 20.69 -22.59
C GLN A 130 -6.30 21.59 -21.82
N VAL A 131 -5.21 21.03 -21.29
CA VAL A 131 -4.15 21.82 -20.65
C VAL A 131 -3.47 22.68 -21.72
N SER A 132 -3.79 23.97 -21.68
CA SER A 132 -3.46 24.91 -22.74
C SER A 132 -2.04 25.44 -22.58
N GLY A 133 -1.25 25.40 -23.66
CA GLY A 133 0.00 26.17 -23.80
C GLY A 133 1.28 25.51 -23.29
N SER A 134 1.26 24.23 -22.90
CA SER A 134 2.47 23.45 -22.58
C SER A 134 2.23 21.95 -22.72
N SER A 135 3.29 21.16 -22.82
CA SER A 135 3.15 19.70 -22.72
C SER A 135 2.78 19.28 -21.30
N GLY A 136 2.12 18.14 -21.18
CA GLY A 136 1.74 17.57 -19.91
C GLY A 136 1.95 16.06 -19.86
N ALA A 137 2.06 15.51 -18.66
CA ALA A 137 2.33 14.10 -18.44
C ALA A 137 1.31 13.52 -17.46
N LEU A 138 0.74 12.39 -17.82
CA LEU A 138 -0.19 11.62 -17.02
C LEU A 138 0.50 10.33 -16.54
N ILE A 139 0.58 10.13 -15.23
CA ILE A 139 1.07 8.88 -14.66
C ILE A 139 -0.12 8.00 -14.35
N LEU A 140 -0.25 6.90 -15.08
CA LEU A 140 -1.31 5.91 -14.89
C LEU A 140 -0.76 4.76 -14.08
N THR A 141 -1.43 4.46 -12.97
CA THR A 141 -1.10 3.34 -12.09
C THR A 141 -2.27 2.39 -11.99
N ARG A 142 -1.99 1.13 -12.28
CA ARG A 142 -2.86 0.01 -12.01
C ARG A 142 -1.98 -1.21 -11.74
N PRO A 143 -1.72 -1.56 -10.47
CA PRO A 143 -0.73 -2.59 -10.14
C PRO A 143 -0.94 -3.90 -10.92
N PRO A 144 0.14 -4.48 -11.48
CA PRO A 144 1.55 -4.08 -11.34
C PRO A 144 2.01 -2.98 -12.31
N GLU A 145 1.10 -2.42 -13.12
CA GLU A 145 1.42 -1.52 -14.22
C GLU A 145 1.50 -0.06 -13.78
N ILE A 146 2.62 0.60 -14.09
CA ILE A 146 2.77 2.06 -13.96
C ILE A 146 3.45 2.59 -15.22
N ILE A 147 2.79 3.50 -15.92
CA ILE A 147 3.23 4.05 -17.22
C ILE A 147 3.07 5.56 -17.24
N SER A 148 3.77 6.22 -18.16
CA SER A 148 3.61 7.65 -18.41
C SER A 148 2.95 7.88 -19.76
N VAL A 149 1.92 8.73 -19.81
CA VAL A 149 1.28 9.19 -21.05
C VAL A 149 1.48 10.68 -21.19
N LEU A 150 2.21 11.07 -22.22
CA LEU A 150 2.61 12.44 -22.50
C LEU A 150 1.69 13.02 -23.59
N ASN A 151 1.32 14.28 -23.40
CA ASN A 151 0.73 15.11 -24.43
C ASN A 151 1.75 16.17 -24.81
N ILE A 152 2.46 15.96 -25.92
CA ILE A 152 3.52 16.84 -26.40
C ILE A 152 2.92 17.95 -27.25
N HIS A 153 3.07 19.19 -26.80
CA HIS A 153 2.62 20.36 -27.54
C HIS A 153 3.55 20.60 -28.74
N THR A 154 2.96 20.79 -29.92
CA THR A 154 3.70 21.18 -31.13
C THR A 154 2.95 22.27 -31.87
N ASP A 155 3.64 23.01 -32.74
CA ASP A 155 3.07 24.13 -33.52
C ASP A 155 1.89 23.70 -34.41
N SER A 156 1.87 22.44 -34.84
CA SER A 156 0.80 21.91 -35.69
C SER A 156 -0.33 21.33 -34.85
N LYS A 157 -0.02 20.38 -33.97
CA LYS A 157 -0.99 19.65 -33.15
C LYS A 157 -0.34 18.94 -31.96
N PRO A 158 -1.10 18.64 -30.88
CA PRO A 158 -0.61 17.79 -29.82
C PRO A 158 -0.32 16.35 -30.30
N VAL A 159 0.79 15.76 -29.84
CA VAL A 159 1.14 14.35 -30.09
C VAL A 159 1.02 13.58 -28.78
N ILE A 160 0.26 12.48 -28.78
CA ILE A 160 0.11 11.62 -27.61
C ILE A 160 1.15 10.50 -27.66
N VAL A 161 1.89 10.34 -26.57
CA VAL A 161 2.97 9.35 -26.47
C VAL A 161 2.84 8.57 -25.17
N THR A 162 2.94 7.26 -25.22
CA THR A 162 3.04 6.43 -24.02
C THR A 162 4.47 5.96 -23.83
N PHE A 163 5.02 6.16 -22.64
CA PHE A 163 6.23 5.52 -22.19
C PHE A 163 5.88 4.35 -21.27
N ASP A 164 6.28 3.14 -21.69
CA ASP A 164 6.18 1.93 -20.89
C ASP A 164 7.60 1.39 -20.64
N SER A 165 7.94 1.13 -19.38
CA SER A 165 9.24 0.59 -18.97
C SER A 165 9.30 -0.94 -19.02
N HIS A 166 8.16 -1.60 -19.20
CA HIS A 166 8.04 -3.04 -19.27
C HIS A 166 8.30 -3.57 -20.68
N PRO A 167 8.87 -4.77 -20.80
CA PRO A 167 8.85 -5.50 -22.06
C PRO A 167 7.41 -5.90 -22.45
N ARG A 168 7.02 -5.69 -23.71
CA ARG A 168 5.70 -6.05 -24.24
C ARG A 168 5.80 -6.77 -25.57
N SER A 169 4.69 -7.29 -26.08
CA SER A 169 4.64 -7.87 -27.43
C SER A 169 5.10 -6.91 -28.53
N LYS A 170 4.80 -5.60 -28.40
CA LYS A 170 5.23 -4.55 -29.34
C LYS A 170 6.69 -4.12 -29.15
N HIS A 171 7.27 -4.37 -27.99
CA HIS A 171 8.65 -4.00 -27.62
C HIS A 171 9.21 -5.05 -26.66
N PRO A 172 9.57 -6.24 -27.17
CA PRO A 172 9.95 -7.37 -26.33
C PRO A 172 11.30 -7.16 -25.62
N ASP A 173 12.12 -6.24 -26.14
CA ASP A 173 13.50 -6.05 -25.68
C ASP A 173 13.66 -4.95 -24.61
N GLY A 174 12.55 -4.38 -24.12
CA GLY A 174 12.55 -3.45 -22.99
C GLY A 174 11.58 -2.29 -23.15
N ALA A 175 11.89 -1.18 -22.51
CA ALA A 175 11.10 0.04 -22.49
C ALA A 175 10.92 0.64 -23.89
N ALA A 176 9.80 1.33 -24.09
CA ALA A 176 9.47 1.96 -25.36
C ALA A 176 8.70 3.27 -25.19
N PHE A 177 8.90 4.16 -26.16
CA PHE A 177 7.94 5.21 -26.48
C PHE A 177 7.04 4.73 -27.61
N VAL A 178 5.73 4.77 -27.37
CA VAL A 178 4.68 4.46 -28.35
C VAL A 178 3.98 5.77 -28.71
N PHE A 179 4.17 6.21 -29.95
CA PHE A 179 3.55 7.41 -30.51
C PHE A 179 2.22 7.04 -31.15
N HIS A 180 1.14 7.63 -30.65
CA HIS A 180 -0.22 7.30 -31.08
C HIS A 180 -0.69 8.30 -32.13
N PRO A 181 -1.24 7.83 -33.27
CA PRO A 181 -1.73 8.71 -34.33
C PRO A 181 -3.01 9.43 -33.94
N THR A 182 -3.78 8.90 -32.99
CA THR A 182 -5.03 9.52 -32.54
C THR A 182 -5.25 9.30 -31.05
N LEU A 183 -6.11 10.14 -30.47
CA LEU A 183 -6.66 9.94 -29.12
C LEU A 183 -7.27 8.54 -28.97
N ASP A 184 -8.03 8.11 -29.96
CA ASP A 184 -8.70 6.81 -29.94
C ASP A 184 -7.70 5.66 -29.99
N ALA A 185 -6.62 5.78 -30.77
CA ALA A 185 -5.55 4.78 -30.80
C ALA A 185 -4.86 4.67 -29.43
N ALA A 186 -4.58 5.80 -28.78
CA ALA A 186 -4.04 5.82 -27.43
C ALA A 186 -5.01 5.22 -26.40
N ALA A 187 -6.30 5.58 -26.46
CA ALA A 187 -7.32 5.04 -25.55
C ALA A 187 -7.52 3.52 -25.74
N SER A 188 -7.52 3.03 -26.98
CA SER A 188 -7.52 1.60 -27.29
C SER A 188 -6.28 0.91 -26.72
N TYR A 189 -5.10 1.47 -26.93
CA TYR A 189 -3.86 0.93 -26.40
C TYR A 189 -3.87 0.83 -24.87
N LEU A 190 -4.32 1.89 -24.18
CA LEU A 190 -4.43 1.89 -22.71
C LEU A 190 -5.49 0.90 -22.22
N SER A 191 -6.63 0.79 -22.91
CA SER A 191 -7.68 -0.17 -22.57
C SER A 191 -7.19 -1.62 -22.72
N ASP A 192 -6.36 -1.90 -23.73
CA ASP A 192 -5.78 -3.21 -23.96
C ASP A 192 -4.61 -3.50 -23.00
N LEU A 193 -3.87 -2.48 -22.57
CA LEU A 193 -2.76 -2.63 -21.67
C LEU A 193 -3.23 -2.83 -20.22
N LEU A 194 -4.19 -2.01 -19.78
CA LEU A 194 -4.70 -1.97 -18.42
C LEU A 194 -6.01 -2.74 -18.33
N GLN A 195 -6.10 -3.94 -18.92
CA GLN A 195 -7.30 -4.79 -18.89
C GLN A 195 -7.57 -5.35 -17.50
N PHE A 196 -8.85 -5.42 -17.11
CA PHE A 196 -9.25 -6.06 -15.85
C PHE A 196 -9.50 -7.55 -16.05
N ASP A 197 -8.72 -8.39 -15.37
CA ASP A 197 -9.05 -9.80 -15.29
C ASP A 197 -10.19 -10.02 -14.28
N ARG A 198 -11.40 -10.20 -14.81
CA ARG A 198 -12.60 -10.50 -14.01
C ARG A 198 -12.51 -11.85 -13.29
N GLN A 199 -11.60 -12.74 -13.67
CA GLN A 199 -11.40 -14.02 -13.00
C GLN A 199 -10.77 -13.83 -11.61
N LEU A 200 -10.06 -12.73 -11.36
CA LEU A 200 -9.52 -12.39 -10.04
C LEU A 200 -10.61 -12.11 -8.99
N LEU A 201 -11.81 -11.71 -9.42
CA LEU A 201 -12.98 -11.54 -8.53
C LEU A 201 -13.64 -12.87 -8.15
N ALA A 202 -13.30 -13.96 -8.84
CA ALA A 202 -13.87 -15.28 -8.54
C ALA A 202 -13.23 -15.92 -7.30
N ASP A 203 -12.08 -15.41 -6.83
CA ASP A 203 -11.44 -15.84 -5.60
C ASP A 203 -12.02 -15.10 -4.38
N PRO A 204 -12.75 -15.80 -3.48
CA PRO A 204 -13.33 -15.20 -2.27
C PRO A 204 -12.28 -14.59 -1.32
N SER A 205 -11.04 -15.06 -1.37
CA SER A 205 -9.95 -14.56 -0.52
C SER A 205 -9.33 -13.25 -1.01
N LEU A 206 -9.52 -12.93 -2.30
CA LEU A 206 -8.97 -11.74 -2.94
C LEU A 206 -10.03 -10.67 -3.22
N GLN A 207 -11.30 -10.86 -2.85
CA GLN A 207 -12.39 -9.94 -3.22
C GLN A 207 -12.11 -8.48 -2.91
N TRP A 208 -11.58 -8.16 -1.72
CA TRP A 208 -11.29 -6.77 -1.34
C TRP A 208 -10.03 -6.20 -2.02
N GLN A 209 -9.01 -7.02 -2.26
CA GLN A 209 -7.82 -6.63 -3.04
C GLN A 209 -8.15 -6.45 -4.52
N ALA A 210 -8.98 -7.33 -5.08
CA ALA A 210 -9.46 -7.28 -6.45
C ALA A 210 -10.35 -6.05 -6.73
N GLN A 211 -11.04 -5.54 -5.70
CA GLN A 211 -11.84 -4.32 -5.80
C GLN A 211 -10.98 -3.04 -5.84
N LEU A 212 -9.84 -3.03 -5.14
CA LEU A 212 -8.80 -1.99 -5.28
C LEU A 212 -8.11 -2.07 -6.65
N LEU A 213 -7.86 -3.27 -7.16
CA LEU A 213 -7.30 -3.51 -8.51
C LEU A 213 -8.30 -3.23 -9.65
N ALA A 214 -9.59 -3.06 -9.35
CA ALA A 214 -10.61 -2.80 -10.36
C ALA A 214 -10.54 -1.38 -10.95
N HIS A 215 -9.83 -0.46 -10.28
CA HIS A 215 -9.67 0.93 -10.69
C HIS A 215 -8.22 1.21 -11.08
N TYR A 216 -8.02 2.20 -11.94
CA TYR A 216 -6.72 2.83 -12.14
C TYR A 216 -6.69 4.14 -11.35
N SER A 217 -5.49 4.60 -11.01
CA SER A 217 -5.25 5.98 -10.58
C SER A 217 -4.48 6.73 -11.65
N ALA A 218 -4.81 8.01 -11.81
CA ALA A 218 -4.19 8.88 -12.79
C ALA A 218 -3.77 10.18 -12.13
N HIS A 219 -2.50 10.57 -12.34
CA HIS A 219 -1.91 11.78 -11.76
C HIS A 219 -1.36 12.65 -12.88
N MET A 220 -1.91 13.86 -13.03
CA MET A 220 -1.55 14.78 -14.10
C MET A 220 -0.52 15.79 -13.65
N PHE A 221 0.61 15.83 -14.35
CA PHE A 221 1.73 16.71 -14.07
C PHE A 221 2.03 17.63 -15.24
N VAL A 222 2.53 18.81 -14.90
CA VAL A 222 3.16 19.75 -15.83
C VAL A 222 4.53 20.14 -15.30
N ALA A 223 5.39 20.69 -16.18
CA ALA A 223 6.65 21.26 -15.74
C ALA A 223 6.38 22.42 -14.77
N LYS A 224 7.01 22.40 -13.60
CA LYS A 224 7.03 23.53 -12.69
C LYS A 224 7.99 24.59 -13.20
N ASP A 225 7.70 25.88 -13.03
CA ASP A 225 8.64 26.95 -13.38
C ASP A 225 10.00 26.76 -12.71
N LEU A 226 11.07 27.01 -13.47
CA LEU A 226 12.40 26.59 -13.05
C LEU A 226 12.84 27.57 -11.99
N PRO A 227 13.55 27.10 -10.98
CA PRO A 227 14.28 27.99 -10.13
C PRO A 227 15.19 28.86 -10.96
N SER A 228 14.85 30.15 -11.06
CA SER A 228 15.54 31.10 -11.94
C SER A 228 16.92 31.47 -11.39
N SER A 229 17.23 30.98 -10.19
CA SER A 229 18.43 31.30 -9.44
C SER A 229 19.16 30.03 -8.98
N SER A 230 20.49 30.09 -8.99
CA SER A 230 21.36 29.08 -8.33
C SER A 230 21.04 28.88 -6.84
N SER A 231 20.36 29.84 -6.21
CA SER A 231 19.92 29.79 -4.81
C SER A 231 18.85 28.73 -4.60
N GLU A 232 17.83 28.68 -5.46
CA GLU A 232 16.71 27.75 -5.28
C GLU A 232 17.09 26.29 -5.57
N PHE A 233 18.11 26.06 -6.43
CA PHE A 233 18.73 24.74 -6.57
C PHE A 233 19.45 24.31 -5.28
N LEU A 234 20.21 25.23 -4.67
CA LEU A 234 20.82 25.00 -3.36
C LEU A 234 19.77 24.73 -2.29
N ASP A 235 18.63 25.45 -2.31
CA ASP A 235 17.53 25.23 -1.38
C ASP A 235 16.93 23.83 -1.53
N THR A 236 16.75 23.35 -2.76
CA THR A 236 16.26 21.99 -3.03
C THR A 236 17.25 20.93 -2.54
N LEU A 237 18.54 21.14 -2.76
CA LEU A 237 19.60 20.24 -2.26
C LEU A 237 19.68 20.25 -0.73
N VAL A 238 19.54 21.41 -0.10
CA VAL A 238 19.49 21.55 1.35
C VAL A 238 18.25 20.86 1.91
N ALA A 239 17.08 21.04 1.30
CA ALA A 239 15.85 20.36 1.69
C ALA A 239 16.01 18.83 1.66
N ALA A 240 16.51 18.28 0.54
CA ALA A 240 16.80 16.85 0.42
C ALA A 240 17.81 16.36 1.47
N SER A 241 18.85 17.16 1.76
CA SER A 241 19.86 16.82 2.77
C SER A 241 19.29 16.81 4.19
N LEU A 242 18.41 17.77 4.51
CA LEU A 242 17.74 17.85 5.82
C LEU A 242 16.76 16.71 6.02
N GLU A 243 16.02 16.32 4.99
CA GLU A 243 15.12 15.18 5.02
C GLU A 243 15.89 13.86 5.26
N VAL A 244 17.01 13.66 4.57
CA VAL A 244 17.90 12.51 4.81
C VAL A 244 18.43 12.50 6.25
N LEU A 245 18.77 13.67 6.81
CA LEU A 245 19.22 13.78 8.21
C LEU A 245 18.09 13.45 9.20
N ALA A 246 16.87 13.91 8.95
CA ALA A 246 15.69 13.59 9.76
C ALA A 246 15.41 12.08 9.75
N LEU A 247 15.40 11.45 8.57
CA LEU A 247 15.23 10.01 8.43
C LEU A 247 16.34 9.22 9.14
N LYS A 248 17.60 9.67 9.08
CA LYS A 248 18.70 9.03 9.82
C LYS A 248 18.53 9.13 11.34
N ALA A 249 18.03 10.26 11.83
CA ALA A 249 17.73 10.44 13.25
C ALA A 249 16.60 9.49 13.68
N GLU A 250 15.53 9.41 12.90
CA GLU A 250 14.40 8.50 13.15
C GLU A 250 14.81 7.03 13.09
N ILE A 251 15.60 6.61 12.10
CA ILE A 251 16.15 5.25 12.02
C ILE A 251 16.97 4.92 13.27
N THR A 252 17.74 5.89 13.79
CA THR A 252 18.54 5.69 15.00
C THR A 252 17.66 5.52 16.23
N ASP A 253 16.61 6.33 16.35
CA ASP A 253 15.63 6.24 17.44
C ASP A 253 14.82 4.94 17.37
N LEU A 254 14.31 4.58 16.19
CA LEU A 254 13.60 3.31 15.95
C LEU A 254 14.49 2.10 16.26
N LYS A 255 15.78 2.12 15.86
CA LYS A 255 16.73 1.06 16.24
C LYS A 255 16.94 0.99 17.76
N SER A 256 16.97 2.13 18.45
CA SER A 256 17.07 2.18 19.91
C SER A 256 15.84 1.56 20.58
N ARG A 257 14.64 1.97 20.16
CA ARG A 257 13.37 1.43 20.66
C ARG A 257 13.24 -0.06 20.38
N ASN A 258 13.63 -0.52 19.19
CA ASN A 258 13.57 -1.94 18.85
C ASN A 258 14.50 -2.77 19.75
N ARG A 259 15.73 -2.29 20.02
CA ARG A 259 16.63 -2.95 21.00
C ARG A 259 16.05 -2.98 22.41
N MET A 260 15.35 -1.93 22.82
CA MET A 260 14.68 -1.88 24.12
C MET A 260 13.55 -2.91 24.18
N LEU A 261 12.68 -2.94 23.18
CA LEU A 261 11.60 -3.91 23.07
C LEU A 261 12.12 -5.36 23.00
N GLU A 262 13.21 -5.60 22.27
CA GLU A 262 13.88 -6.92 22.24
C GLU A 262 14.41 -7.32 23.63
N SER A 263 14.95 -6.37 24.39
CA SER A 263 15.41 -6.60 25.77
C SER A 263 14.24 -6.92 26.71
N ASP A 264 13.17 -6.13 26.63
CA ASP A 264 11.97 -6.32 27.46
C ASP A 264 11.28 -7.64 27.13
N THR A 265 11.19 -7.99 25.84
CA THR A 265 10.65 -9.29 25.39
C THR A 265 11.49 -10.43 25.97
N LYS A 266 12.83 -10.33 25.97
CA LYS A 266 13.72 -11.33 26.60
C LYS A 266 13.54 -11.40 28.11
N HIS A 267 13.34 -10.26 28.77
CA HIS A 267 13.14 -10.22 30.21
C HIS A 267 11.81 -10.85 30.62
N LEU A 268 10.72 -10.46 29.97
CA LEU A 268 9.38 -11.01 30.22
C LEU A 268 9.28 -12.49 29.88
N THR A 269 9.94 -12.95 28.82
CA THR A 269 10.00 -14.39 28.51
C THR A 269 10.75 -15.17 29.58
N ALA A 270 11.81 -14.61 30.17
CA ALA A 270 12.50 -15.23 31.30
C ALA A 270 11.65 -15.23 32.59
N GLU A 271 10.92 -14.14 32.87
CA GLU A 271 10.02 -14.07 34.02
C GLU A 271 8.86 -15.06 33.88
N ASN A 272 8.24 -15.16 32.71
CA ASN A 272 7.19 -16.15 32.43
C ASN A 272 7.71 -17.57 32.65
N ALA A 273 8.91 -17.91 32.16
CA ALA A 273 9.51 -19.23 32.39
C ALA A 273 9.73 -19.52 33.89
N GLN A 274 10.11 -18.50 34.67
CA GLN A 274 10.28 -18.63 36.12
C GLN A 274 8.93 -18.84 36.84
N LEU A 275 7.89 -18.12 36.42
CA LEU A 275 6.56 -18.25 36.98
C LEU A 275 5.93 -19.61 36.63
N GLU A 276 6.10 -20.08 35.39
CA GLU A 276 5.68 -21.42 34.95
C GLU A 276 6.32 -22.52 35.80
N ALA A 277 7.64 -22.46 36.02
CA ALA A 277 8.34 -23.39 36.90
C ALA A 277 7.80 -23.36 38.34
N ARG A 278 7.47 -22.17 38.86
CA ARG A 278 6.92 -22.02 40.21
C ARG A 278 5.49 -22.56 40.31
N ILE A 279 4.69 -22.41 39.27
CA ILE A 279 3.36 -23.02 39.19
C ILE A 279 3.50 -24.54 39.21
N GLU A 280 4.41 -25.11 38.41
CA GLU A 280 4.67 -26.55 38.38
C GLU A 280 5.10 -27.09 39.75
N ASP A 281 6.02 -26.41 40.43
CA ASP A 281 6.45 -26.78 41.80
C ASP A 281 5.28 -26.75 42.80
N LEU A 282 4.46 -25.70 42.76
CA LEU A 282 3.30 -25.56 43.65
C LEU A 282 2.22 -26.61 43.36
N GLU A 283 1.98 -26.93 42.09
CA GLU A 283 1.08 -28.00 41.70
C GLU A 283 1.57 -29.36 42.20
N GLU A 284 2.88 -29.64 42.09
CA GLU A 284 3.47 -30.87 42.60
C GLU A 284 3.38 -30.97 44.13
N ASP A 285 3.66 -29.90 44.86
CA ASP A 285 3.50 -29.87 46.31
C ASP A 285 2.04 -30.05 46.72
N ASN A 286 1.09 -29.43 46.01
CA ASN A 286 -0.34 -29.63 46.25
C ASN A 286 -0.75 -31.09 45.99
N ARG A 287 -0.27 -31.70 44.89
CA ARG A 287 -0.47 -33.14 44.61
C ARG A 287 0.06 -34.01 45.76
N ARG A 288 1.23 -33.69 46.32
CA ARG A 288 1.81 -34.40 47.47
C ARG A 288 0.98 -34.21 48.75
N HIS A 289 0.50 -33.00 49.01
CA HIS A 289 -0.37 -32.71 50.15
C HIS A 289 -1.69 -33.47 50.09
N ILE A 290 -2.34 -33.51 48.92
CA ILE A 290 -3.56 -34.30 48.71
C ILE A 290 -3.31 -35.78 48.97
N ARG A 291 -2.21 -36.35 48.45
CA ARG A 291 -1.82 -37.76 48.71
C ARG A 291 -1.56 -38.04 50.20
N ARG A 292 -1.00 -37.08 50.94
CA ARG A 292 -0.73 -37.24 52.38
C ARG A 292 -2.01 -37.14 53.23
N ALA A 293 -2.96 -36.32 52.80
CA ALA A 293 -4.28 -36.20 53.43
C ALA A 293 -5.13 -37.46 53.20
N THR A 294 -5.02 -38.13 52.05
CA THR A 294 -5.76 -39.38 51.78
C THR A 294 -5.18 -40.61 52.49
N LEU A 295 -3.89 -40.59 52.88
CA LEU A 295 -3.25 -41.65 53.68
C LEU A 295 -3.43 -41.48 55.20
N SER A 296 -3.86 -40.30 55.65
CA SER A 296 -4.18 -40.04 57.06
C SER A 296 -5.68 -40.27 57.28
N GLY A 297 -6.05 -41.54 57.47
CA GLY A 297 -7.43 -41.94 57.77
C GLY A 297 -7.96 -41.37 59.10
N PRO A 298 -9.30 -41.29 59.27
CA PRO A 298 -9.94 -40.64 60.41
C PRO A 298 -9.71 -41.42 61.70
N THR A 299 -9.17 -40.76 62.73
CA THR A 299 -9.21 -41.25 64.12
C THR A 299 -10.63 -41.15 64.68
N PRO A 300 -11.21 -42.24 65.23
CA PRO A 300 -12.55 -42.20 65.80
C PRO A 300 -12.54 -41.67 67.24
N GLY A 301 -13.28 -40.58 67.46
CA GLY A 301 -14.17 -40.39 68.61
C GLY A 301 -13.60 -39.86 69.92
N VAL A 302 -14.03 -38.65 70.32
CA VAL A 302 -14.52 -38.35 71.68
C VAL A 302 -15.71 -37.39 71.59
N LYS A 303 -16.84 -37.82 72.16
CA LYS A 303 -18.06 -37.02 72.38
C LYS A 303 -17.91 -36.19 73.66
N SER A 304 -18.35 -34.93 73.67
CA SER A 304 -18.97 -34.32 74.87
C SER A 304 -19.67 -32.99 74.56
N SER A 305 -21.00 -33.03 74.61
CA SER A 305 -21.94 -32.08 75.24
C SER A 305 -21.82 -30.55 75.04
N SER A 306 -22.86 -29.99 74.44
CA SER A 306 -23.34 -28.59 74.56
C SER A 306 -23.81 -28.25 76.00
N PRO A 307 -24.00 -26.96 76.39
CA PRO A 307 -25.21 -26.22 75.97
C PRO A 307 -25.10 -24.69 75.72
N SER A 308 -25.95 -24.26 74.79
CA SER A 308 -26.77 -23.03 74.67
C SER A 308 -26.42 -21.74 75.43
N THR A 309 -26.32 -20.62 74.70
CA THR A 309 -27.18 -19.43 74.88
C THR A 309 -27.13 -18.47 73.67
N ALA A 310 -28.29 -18.10 73.15
CA ALA A 310 -28.55 -16.98 72.23
C ALA A 310 -28.93 -15.71 73.06
N PRO A 311 -29.35 -14.53 72.52
CA PRO A 311 -29.62 -14.15 71.11
C PRO A 311 -29.27 -12.68 70.69
N ARG A 312 -29.35 -12.36 69.38
CA ARG A 312 -30.05 -11.18 68.74
C ARG A 312 -29.60 -11.02 67.26
N GLN A 313 -30.50 -11.25 66.29
CA GLN A 313 -31.31 -10.28 65.49
C GLN A 313 -30.63 -9.71 64.20
N ASN A 314 -30.93 -10.34 63.04
CA ASN A 314 -31.40 -9.84 61.71
C ASN A 314 -30.94 -8.49 61.09
N PRO A 315 -31.15 -8.20 59.77
CA PRO A 315 -31.51 -9.05 58.60
C PRO A 315 -30.81 -8.67 57.24
N GLY A 316 -30.99 -9.49 56.18
CA GLY A 316 -31.10 -9.01 54.78
C GLY A 316 -30.32 -9.79 53.68
N PRO A 317 -30.82 -9.91 52.42
CA PRO A 317 -30.65 -11.11 51.60
C PRO A 317 -29.88 -10.98 50.26
N SER A 318 -29.34 -12.13 49.82
CA SER A 318 -29.21 -12.72 48.46
C SER A 318 -28.80 -11.88 47.23
N ASN A 319 -27.73 -12.30 46.53
CA ASN A 319 -27.83 -13.00 45.22
C ASN A 319 -26.47 -13.38 44.59
N SER A 320 -26.41 -14.62 44.10
CA SER A 320 -25.71 -15.21 42.93
C SER A 320 -24.40 -14.62 42.39
N ILE A 321 -23.41 -15.49 42.13
CA ILE A 321 -23.01 -15.94 40.77
C ILE A 321 -21.90 -16.99 40.90
N THR A 322 -22.15 -18.16 40.33
CA THR A 322 -21.20 -19.23 40.04
C THR A 322 -20.45 -18.93 38.75
N GLN A 323 -19.13 -18.96 38.77
CA GLN A 323 -18.32 -19.17 37.56
C GLN A 323 -17.28 -20.26 37.81
N SER A 324 -17.49 -21.35 37.07
CA SER A 324 -16.61 -22.48 36.85
C SER A 324 -15.56 -22.13 35.79
N VAL A 325 -14.31 -22.43 36.12
CA VAL A 325 -13.12 -22.34 35.27
C VAL A 325 -13.05 -23.53 34.31
N ALA A 326 -12.63 -23.28 33.07
CA ALA A 326 -12.26 -24.31 32.10
C ALA A 326 -10.81 -24.09 31.65
N SER A 327 -10.12 -25.20 31.52
CA SER A 327 -8.68 -25.39 31.39
C SER A 327 -8.18 -25.18 29.95
N SER A 328 -6.96 -24.66 29.80
CA SER A 328 -6.18 -24.72 28.55
C SER A 328 -4.95 -25.60 28.75
N SER A 329 -4.77 -26.58 27.87
CA SER A 329 -3.56 -27.41 27.78
C SER A 329 -2.91 -27.19 26.42
N SER A 330 -1.72 -26.58 26.41
CA SER A 330 -0.86 -26.46 25.24
C SER A 330 0.30 -27.46 25.34
N SER A 331 0.41 -28.39 24.41
CA SER A 331 1.54 -29.33 24.32
C SER A 331 2.41 -28.99 23.11
N LYS A 332 3.62 -28.49 23.35
CA LYS A 332 4.71 -28.38 22.36
C LYS A 332 5.61 -29.63 22.46
N GLY A 333 5.55 -30.52 21.47
CA GLY A 333 6.42 -31.69 21.36
C GLY A 333 7.67 -31.41 20.51
N THR A 334 8.84 -31.43 21.13
CA THR A 334 10.16 -31.40 20.46
C THR A 334 10.58 -32.82 20.10
N LEU A 335 10.85 -33.08 18.82
CA LEU A 335 11.31 -34.38 18.31
C LEU A 335 12.83 -34.55 18.51
N ILE A 336 13.25 -35.61 19.19
CA ILE A 336 14.64 -36.09 19.23
C ILE A 336 14.67 -37.54 18.72
N PHE A 337 15.34 -37.74 17.58
CA PHE A 337 15.58 -39.05 16.98
C PHE A 337 16.67 -39.81 17.76
N ARG A 338 16.33 -41.01 18.26
CA ARG A 338 17.33 -42.00 18.66
C ARG A 338 16.97 -43.34 18.02
N THR A 339 17.89 -43.83 17.20
CA THR A 339 17.84 -45.11 16.49
C THR A 339 18.09 -46.27 17.46
N THR A 340 17.14 -47.19 17.53
CA THR A 340 17.38 -48.60 17.90
C THR A 340 16.32 -49.47 17.25
N GLU A 341 16.79 -50.46 16.49
CA GLU A 341 16.04 -51.45 15.73
C GLU A 341 15.26 -52.39 16.67
N LEU A 342 13.94 -52.51 16.52
CA LEU A 342 13.10 -53.72 16.77
C LEU A 342 11.73 -53.54 16.06
N GLU A 343 11.39 -54.45 15.15
CA GLU A 343 10.33 -54.35 14.12
C GLU A 343 8.87 -54.66 14.58
N GLU A 344 8.35 -54.09 15.67
CA GLU A 344 6.92 -54.32 16.06
C GLU A 344 6.10 -53.08 16.47
N ASP A 345 6.51 -51.84 16.14
CA ASP A 345 5.84 -50.61 16.62
C ASP A 345 5.28 -49.66 15.53
N ASP A 346 5.38 -50.02 14.25
CA ASP A 346 5.01 -49.13 13.13
C ASP A 346 3.49 -48.88 13.02
N GLU A 347 2.64 -49.86 13.32
CA GLU A 347 1.17 -49.69 13.27
C GLU A 347 0.63 -48.83 14.42
N LEU A 348 1.21 -48.97 15.63
CA LEU A 348 0.84 -48.15 16.78
C LEU A 348 1.33 -46.71 16.63
N PHE A 349 2.50 -46.53 16.02
CA PHE A 349 3.02 -45.21 15.66
C PHE A 349 2.15 -44.53 14.60
N ALA A 350 1.78 -45.24 13.52
CA ALA A 350 0.90 -44.70 12.47
C ALA A 350 -0.48 -44.31 13.02
N THR A 351 -1.06 -45.14 13.90
CA THR A 351 -2.36 -44.84 14.53
C THR A 351 -2.30 -43.61 15.43
N ARG A 352 -1.19 -43.40 16.16
CA ARG A 352 -0.98 -42.21 17.00
C ARG A 352 -0.84 -40.93 16.18
N ILE A 353 -0.06 -40.97 15.10
CA ILE A 353 0.09 -39.83 14.16
C ILE A 353 -1.27 -39.45 13.57
N GLN A 354 -2.09 -40.43 13.19
CA GLN A 354 -3.38 -40.16 12.55
C GLN A 354 -4.41 -39.53 13.51
N LEU A 355 -4.41 -39.94 14.78
CA LEU A 355 -5.24 -39.29 15.82
C LEU A 355 -4.77 -37.86 16.11
N GLU A 356 -3.46 -37.63 16.18
CA GLU A 356 -2.87 -36.31 16.45
C GLU A 356 -3.14 -35.31 15.31
N TRP A 357 -3.14 -35.76 14.06
CA TRP A 357 -3.53 -34.94 12.90
C TRP A 357 -5.03 -34.61 12.90
N GLN A 358 -5.88 -35.53 13.33
CA GLN A 358 -7.33 -35.32 13.37
C GLN A 358 -7.73 -34.34 14.48
N GLU A 359 -7.01 -34.34 15.61
CA GLU A 359 -7.18 -33.40 16.72
C GLU A 359 -6.67 -31.99 16.36
N GLN A 360 -5.54 -31.88 15.65
CA GLN A 360 -5.02 -30.59 15.15
C GLN A 360 -5.92 -29.91 14.12
N VAL A 361 -6.60 -30.68 13.26
CA VAL A 361 -7.56 -30.14 12.27
C VAL A 361 -8.82 -29.62 12.96
N ASP A 362 -9.28 -30.28 14.03
CA ASP A 362 -10.47 -29.87 14.79
C ASP A 362 -10.21 -28.61 15.65
N ASP A 363 -9.00 -28.48 16.22
CA ASP A 363 -8.57 -27.26 16.92
C ASP A 363 -8.30 -26.09 15.96
N GLY A 364 -7.75 -26.35 14.78
CA GLY A 364 -7.60 -25.35 13.72
C GLY A 364 -8.95 -24.80 13.23
N ALA A 365 -9.95 -25.68 13.08
CA ALA A 365 -11.31 -25.29 12.70
C ALA A 365 -12.01 -24.47 13.78
N LYS A 366 -11.83 -24.82 15.07
CA LYS A 366 -12.36 -24.04 16.21
C LYS A 366 -11.71 -22.67 16.31
N PHE A 367 -10.39 -22.58 16.12
CA PHE A 367 -9.68 -21.30 16.11
C PHE A 367 -10.11 -20.40 14.94
N ALA A 368 -10.28 -20.97 13.74
CA ALA A 368 -10.78 -20.24 12.58
C ALA A 368 -12.21 -19.71 12.80
N PHE A 369 -13.10 -20.52 13.37
CA PHE A 369 -14.47 -20.11 13.69
C PHE A 369 -14.52 -19.00 14.75
N GLN A 370 -13.66 -19.09 15.78
CA GLN A 370 -13.53 -18.05 16.80
C GLN A 370 -13.08 -16.72 16.19
N ARG A 371 -12.07 -16.74 15.32
CA ARG A 371 -11.56 -15.55 14.63
C ARG A 371 -12.57 -14.95 13.68
N GLN A 372 -13.32 -15.79 12.96
CA GLN A 372 -14.37 -15.31 12.06
C GLN A 372 -15.49 -14.59 12.82
N LYS A 373 -15.88 -15.11 13.99
CA LYS A 373 -16.85 -14.46 14.85
C LYS A 373 -16.35 -13.11 15.38
N GLU A 374 -15.08 -13.02 15.79
CA GLU A 374 -14.46 -11.75 16.21
C GLU A 374 -14.49 -10.71 15.07
N TYR A 375 -14.18 -11.13 13.83
CA TYR A 375 -14.21 -10.23 12.67
C TYR A 375 -15.61 -9.78 12.29
N GLU A 376 -16.62 -10.66 12.40
CA GLU A 376 -18.02 -10.29 12.15
C GLU A 376 -18.52 -9.28 13.20
N GLU A 377 -18.14 -9.45 14.47
CA GLU A 377 -18.46 -8.51 15.55
C GLU A 377 -17.76 -7.14 15.34
N GLU A 378 -16.50 -7.14 14.89
CA GLU A 378 -15.78 -5.90 14.55
C GLU A 378 -16.36 -5.19 13.31
N ASP A 379 -16.74 -5.93 12.27
CA ASP A 379 -17.35 -5.35 11.05
C ASP A 379 -18.71 -4.71 11.36
N GLU A 380 -19.52 -5.33 12.21
CA GLU A 380 -20.80 -4.75 12.64
C GLU A 380 -20.58 -3.46 13.46
N LEU A 381 -19.57 -3.44 14.34
CA LEU A 381 -19.19 -2.24 15.07
C LEU A 381 -18.70 -1.14 14.15
N LEU A 382 -17.80 -1.45 13.20
CA LEU A 382 -17.26 -0.50 12.24
C LEU A 382 -18.35 0.08 11.33
N ARG A 383 -19.29 -0.74 10.85
CA ARG A 383 -20.43 -0.26 10.07
C ARG A 383 -21.31 0.69 10.89
N SER A 384 -21.55 0.38 12.16
CA SER A 384 -22.33 1.27 13.04
C SER A 384 -21.61 2.62 13.26
N GLN A 385 -20.28 2.60 13.42
CA GLN A 385 -19.47 3.79 13.56
C GLN A 385 -19.42 4.61 12.26
N PHE A 386 -19.30 3.94 11.11
CA PHE A 386 -19.28 4.59 9.80
C PHE A 386 -20.64 5.23 9.46
N GLU A 387 -21.74 4.57 9.82
CA GLU A 387 -23.09 5.12 9.68
C GLU A 387 -23.31 6.31 10.62
N SER A 388 -22.81 6.24 11.85
CA SER A 388 -22.81 7.38 12.78
C SER A 388 -21.95 8.53 12.26
N LEU A 389 -20.82 8.26 11.61
CA LEU A 389 -19.95 9.30 11.04
C LEU A 389 -20.60 9.95 9.82
N LYS A 390 -21.25 9.17 8.95
CA LYS A 390 -22.04 9.70 7.83
C LYS A 390 -23.15 10.65 8.26
N GLN A 391 -23.78 10.39 9.40
CA GLN A 391 -24.79 11.30 9.96
C GLN A 391 -24.20 12.59 10.55
N VAL A 392 -22.89 12.61 10.83
CA VAL A 392 -22.16 13.76 11.39
C VAL A 392 -21.39 14.52 10.29
N VAL A 393 -21.37 14.03 9.04
CA VAL A 393 -20.83 14.79 7.90
C VAL A 393 -21.71 16.03 7.69
N PRO A 394 -21.17 17.25 7.85
CA PRO A 394 -21.90 18.48 7.60
C PRO A 394 -22.28 18.54 6.13
N ALA A 395 -23.47 19.06 5.82
CA ALA A 395 -23.86 19.25 4.44
C ALA A 395 -22.79 20.08 3.69
N SER A 396 -22.44 19.65 2.48
CA SER A 396 -21.63 20.46 1.59
C SER A 396 -22.50 21.53 0.93
N PHE A 397 -21.95 22.71 0.73
CA PHE A 397 -22.57 23.79 -0.03
C PHE A 397 -21.65 24.21 -1.16
N LYS A 398 -22.22 24.50 -2.32
CA LYS A 398 -21.46 25.01 -3.46
C LYS A 398 -21.40 26.53 -3.42
N CYS A 399 -20.20 27.10 -3.37
CA CYS A 399 -20.02 28.55 -3.32
C CYS A 399 -20.36 29.19 -4.68
N GLY A 400 -21.23 30.20 -4.70
CA GLY A 400 -21.59 30.91 -5.93
C GLY A 400 -20.51 31.84 -6.49
N ILE A 401 -19.38 32.00 -5.80
CA ILE A 401 -18.27 32.89 -6.19
C ILE A 401 -17.08 32.08 -6.72
N CYS A 402 -16.54 31.14 -5.93
CA CYS A 402 -15.42 30.29 -6.37
C CYS A 402 -15.87 29.01 -7.09
N LEU A 403 -17.16 28.67 -7.06
CA LEU A 403 -17.75 27.46 -7.65
C LEU A 403 -17.30 26.12 -7.03
N GLU A 404 -16.58 26.16 -5.90
CA GLU A 404 -16.11 24.98 -5.16
C GLU A 404 -17.17 24.47 -4.16
N GLU A 405 -17.13 23.17 -3.88
CA GLU A 405 -17.94 22.53 -2.84
C GLU A 405 -17.20 22.58 -1.50
N GLU A 406 -17.80 23.28 -0.56
CA GLU A 406 -17.21 23.58 0.75
C GLU A 406 -18.13 23.06 1.86
N THR A 407 -17.58 22.76 3.04
CA THR A 407 -18.40 22.34 4.18
C THR A 407 -19.19 23.52 4.75
N GLU A 408 -20.38 23.29 5.32
CA GLU A 408 -21.21 24.35 5.94
C GLU A 408 -20.47 25.23 6.97
N PHE A 409 -19.40 24.72 7.59
CA PHE A 409 -18.55 25.49 8.51
C PHE A 409 -17.76 26.62 7.83
N MET A 410 -17.56 26.54 6.52
CA MET A 410 -16.81 27.51 5.73
C MET A 410 -17.69 28.64 5.16
N ILE A 411 -18.97 28.72 5.57
CA ILE A 411 -19.90 29.75 5.11
C ILE A 411 -19.67 31.10 5.83
N ALA A 412 -19.63 32.17 5.05
CA ALA A 412 -19.89 33.55 5.47
C ALA A 412 -21.23 34.01 4.87
N ARG A 413 -22.07 34.66 5.69
CA ARG A 413 -23.37 35.23 5.26
C ARG A 413 -23.29 36.75 5.29
N ILE A 414 -23.74 37.42 4.23
CA ILE A 414 -23.90 38.89 4.23
C ILE A 414 -25.31 39.25 4.68
N ASP A 415 -25.43 39.93 5.82
CA ASP A 415 -26.65 40.66 6.19
C ASP A 415 -26.64 42.04 5.51
N PRO A 416 -27.75 42.52 4.91
CA PRO A 416 -29.14 42.03 4.98
C PRO A 416 -29.63 41.19 3.78
N CYS A 417 -28.75 40.78 2.85
CA CYS A 417 -29.18 40.13 1.60
C CYS A 417 -29.18 38.59 1.64
N GLY A 418 -28.69 37.97 2.73
CA GLY A 418 -28.85 36.53 3.00
C GLY A 418 -28.00 35.59 2.14
N HIS A 419 -27.18 36.11 1.23
CA HIS A 419 -26.31 35.29 0.38
C HIS A 419 -25.16 34.67 1.18
N SER A 420 -24.87 33.40 0.88
CA SER A 420 -23.85 32.58 1.53
C SER A 420 -22.69 32.31 0.55
N PHE A 421 -21.45 32.49 0.98
CA PHE A 421 -20.23 32.23 0.19
C PHE A 421 -19.13 31.67 1.08
N CYS A 422 -18.09 31.07 0.49
CA CYS A 422 -16.94 30.54 1.22
C CYS A 422 -16.15 31.67 1.90
N ARG A 423 -15.60 31.42 3.10
CA ARG A 423 -14.77 32.40 3.83
C ARG A 423 -13.45 32.72 3.13
N LEU A 424 -12.98 31.83 2.28
CA LEU A 424 -11.75 31.97 1.50
C LEU A 424 -12.02 32.70 0.17
N VAL A 425 -12.58 33.92 0.22
CA VAL A 425 -12.58 34.76 -0.98
C VAL A 425 -11.19 35.38 -1.08
N HIS A 426 -10.30 34.74 -1.83
CA HIS A 426 -9.12 35.42 -2.35
C HIS A 426 -9.60 36.40 -3.42
N PHE A 427 -9.70 37.68 -3.06
CA PHE A 427 -9.80 38.74 -4.07
C PHE A 427 -8.45 38.83 -4.80
N PRO A 428 -8.44 38.82 -6.14
CA PRO A 428 -7.23 38.98 -6.93
C PRO A 428 -6.57 40.35 -6.76
#